data_AF-A0A520MCB2-F1
#
_entry.id   AF-A0A520MCB2-F1
#
_cell.length_a   1.000
_cell.length_b   1.000
_cell.length_c   1.000
_cell.angle_alpha   90.00
_cell.angle_beta   90.00
_cell.angle_gamma   90.00
#
_symmetry.space_group_name_H-M   'P 1'
#
loop_
_entity.id
_entity.type
_entity.pdbx_description
1 polymer ?
#
loop_
_entity_poly.entity_id
_entity_poly.type
_entity_poly.pdbx_seq_one_letter_code
_entity_poly.pdbx_strand_id
1 'polypeptide(L)'
;MAIIKSKINTNSADFTANTEKMKGQVDDLCLTLDKIYLGGGKKARERHVNRGKLLPRERVQGLLDPGSPFLELSPLAAHNVYDDDVPAAGIITGIGRVSGQECVIVANDATVKGGSYYPLTVKKHLRAQTIAAENNLPCIYLVDSGGANLPRQDEVFPDREHFGRIFFNQANMSARNIPQIAAVMGSCTAGGAYVPAMADESIIVKDQGTIFLAGPPLVKAATGEVVTAEELGGADVHARTSGVADHLANNDHHALDLARRAVARLNRTKPVNGELMEAIEPLYKSEEIYGVIPADSR
;
A
#
# COMPACT_ATOMS: atom_id res chain seq x y z
N MET A 1 -37.13 10.06 -22.39
CA MET A 1 -37.90 9.85 -21.14
C MET A 1 -37.03 9.48 -19.92
N ALA A 2 -35.72 9.20 -20.06
CA ALA A 2 -34.86 8.81 -18.93
C ALA A 2 -34.06 9.96 -18.26
N ILE A 3 -34.21 11.21 -18.74
CA ILE A 3 -33.47 12.34 -18.19
C ILE A 3 -34.06 12.75 -16.84
N ILE A 4 -33.24 12.71 -15.79
CA ILE A 4 -33.58 13.26 -14.47
C ILE A 4 -33.54 14.79 -14.58
N LYS A 5 -34.67 15.44 -14.32
CA LYS A 5 -34.76 16.90 -14.21
C LYS A 5 -34.61 17.29 -12.74
N SER A 6 -33.49 17.92 -12.38
CA SER A 6 -33.24 18.42 -11.04
C SER A 6 -34.32 19.41 -10.62
N LYS A 7 -34.79 19.26 -9.37
CA LYS A 7 -35.68 20.23 -8.70
C LYS A 7 -34.91 21.15 -7.76
N ILE A 8 -33.60 20.98 -7.66
CA ILE A 8 -32.75 21.82 -6.82
C ILE A 8 -32.55 23.17 -7.50
N ASN A 9 -32.76 24.24 -6.74
CA ASN A 9 -32.36 25.58 -7.13
C ASN A 9 -30.98 25.87 -6.53
N THR A 10 -29.94 25.85 -7.36
CA THR A 10 -28.55 26.11 -6.95
C THR A 10 -28.32 27.55 -6.46
N ASN A 11 -29.29 28.44 -6.64
CA ASN A 11 -29.25 29.83 -6.16
C ASN A 11 -30.07 30.04 -4.86
N SER A 12 -30.64 28.99 -4.27
CA SER A 12 -31.41 29.14 -3.03
C SER A 12 -30.49 29.34 -1.82
N ALA A 13 -31.01 30.00 -0.77
CA ALA A 13 -30.30 30.13 0.49
C ALA A 13 -30.00 28.77 1.12
N ASP A 14 -30.93 27.82 1.04
CA ASP A 14 -30.76 26.46 1.56
C ASP A 14 -29.61 25.72 0.85
N PHE A 15 -29.51 25.83 -0.48
CA PHE A 15 -28.44 25.20 -1.24
C PHE A 15 -27.07 25.77 -0.88
N THR A 16 -27.00 27.09 -0.69
CA THR A 16 -25.76 27.77 -0.24
C THR A 16 -25.36 27.30 1.15
N ALA A 17 -26.29 27.27 2.11
CA ALA A 17 -26.03 26.81 3.47
C ALA A 17 -25.58 25.33 3.52
N ASN A 18 -26.22 24.47 2.75
CA ASN A 18 -25.81 23.06 2.58
C ASN A 18 -24.39 22.96 2.03
N THR A 19 -24.10 23.73 0.97
CA THR A 19 -22.79 23.76 0.30
C THR A 19 -21.70 24.19 1.27
N GLU A 20 -21.91 25.27 2.04
CA GLU A 20 -20.95 25.76 3.02
C GLU A 20 -20.63 24.72 4.09
N LYS A 21 -21.67 24.07 4.64
CA LYS A 21 -21.47 23.04 5.67
C LYS A 21 -20.69 21.84 5.12
N MET A 22 -21.04 21.35 3.93
CA MET A 22 -20.36 20.22 3.31
C MET A 22 -18.91 20.57 2.95
N LYS A 23 -18.67 21.76 2.38
CA LYS A 23 -17.31 22.23 2.08
C LYS A 23 -16.44 22.30 3.32
N GLY A 24 -16.95 22.78 4.45
CA GLY A 24 -16.21 22.78 5.71
C GLY A 24 -15.73 21.39 6.14
N GLN A 25 -16.52 20.35 5.91
CA GLN A 25 -16.14 18.95 6.21
C GLN A 25 -15.11 18.42 5.20
N VAL A 26 -15.26 18.75 3.91
CA VAL A 26 -14.30 18.36 2.87
C VAL A 26 -12.95 19.03 3.09
N ASP A 27 -12.94 20.32 3.45
CA ASP A 27 -11.72 21.07 3.73
C ASP A 27 -10.97 20.49 4.94
N ASP A 28 -11.68 20.14 6.02
CA ASP A 28 -11.08 19.47 7.19
C ASP A 28 -10.49 18.10 6.84
N LEU A 29 -11.19 17.32 6.01
CA LEU A 29 -10.69 16.06 5.48
C LEU A 29 -9.40 16.27 4.66
N CYS A 30 -9.39 17.23 3.75
CA CYS A 30 -8.22 17.56 2.93
C CYS A 30 -7.01 17.96 3.78
N LEU A 31 -7.21 18.84 4.77
CA LEU A 31 -6.14 19.25 5.71
C LEU A 31 -5.60 18.08 6.53
N THR A 32 -6.46 17.14 6.91
CA THR A 32 -6.07 15.94 7.64
C THR A 32 -5.26 14.99 6.76
N LEU A 33 -5.68 14.80 5.51
CA LEU A 33 -4.95 14.00 4.52
C LEU A 33 -3.58 14.59 4.20
N ASP A 34 -3.46 15.90 4.05
CA ASP A 34 -2.18 16.57 3.81
C ASP A 34 -1.16 16.28 4.92
N LYS A 35 -1.61 16.26 6.18
CA LYS A 35 -0.76 15.87 7.32
C LYS A 35 -0.36 14.40 7.24
N ILE A 36 -1.31 13.51 6.92
CA ILE A 36 -1.07 12.07 6.80
C ILE A 36 -0.08 11.77 5.67
N TYR A 37 -0.12 12.51 4.57
CA TYR A 37 0.79 12.34 3.44
C TYR A 37 2.25 12.69 3.75
N LEU A 38 2.51 13.32 4.90
CA LEU A 38 3.87 13.53 5.40
C LEU A 38 4.49 12.28 6.05
N GLY A 39 3.76 11.17 6.20
CA GLY A 39 4.27 9.94 6.80
C GLY A 39 4.82 10.19 8.21
N GLY A 40 6.00 9.68 8.53
CA GLY A 40 6.68 9.90 9.82
C GLY A 40 7.19 11.33 10.06
N GLY A 41 6.77 12.30 9.25
CA GLY A 41 7.18 13.71 9.33
C GLY A 41 8.52 14.01 8.65
N LYS A 42 8.84 15.31 8.56
CA LYS A 42 9.99 15.82 7.78
C LYS A 42 11.32 15.16 8.13
N LYS A 43 11.66 15.08 9.42
CA LYS A 43 12.92 14.47 9.88
C LYS A 43 13.03 12.98 9.52
N ALA A 44 11.93 12.22 9.59
CA ALA A 44 11.96 10.81 9.22
C ALA A 44 12.13 10.63 7.71
N ARG A 45 11.44 11.46 6.91
CA ARG A 45 11.58 11.49 5.45
C ARG A 45 12.99 11.86 5.00
N GLU A 46 13.59 12.90 5.58
CA GLU A 46 14.98 13.30 5.29
C GLU A 46 15.96 12.16 5.60
N ARG A 47 15.84 11.51 6.76
CA ARG A 47 16.68 10.35 7.11
C ARG A 47 16.48 9.19 6.14
N HIS A 48 15.27 8.97 5.62
CA HIS A 48 14.96 7.93 4.65
C HIS A 48 15.61 8.23 3.29
N VAL A 49 15.44 9.45 2.79
CA VAL A 49 16.02 9.89 1.51
C VAL A 49 17.56 9.94 1.57
N ASN A 50 18.15 10.34 2.69
CA ASN A 50 19.60 10.33 2.88
C ASN A 50 20.23 8.92 2.81
N ARG A 51 19.43 7.86 2.90
CA ARG A 51 19.86 6.48 2.66
C ARG A 51 19.79 6.07 1.18
N GLY A 52 19.50 7.01 0.27
CA GLY A 52 19.36 6.76 -1.17
C GLY A 52 18.02 6.14 -1.58
N LYS A 53 17.03 6.13 -0.67
CA LYS A 53 15.73 5.47 -0.86
C LYS A 53 14.67 6.47 -1.32
N LEU A 54 13.82 6.05 -2.25
CA LEU A 54 12.60 6.79 -2.59
C LEU A 54 11.60 6.70 -1.43
N LEU A 55 10.81 7.76 -1.25
CA LEU A 55 9.71 7.72 -0.30
C LEU A 55 8.63 6.74 -0.77
N PRO A 56 7.87 6.13 0.14
CA PRO A 56 6.83 5.15 -0.19
C PRO A 56 5.81 5.65 -1.23
N ARG A 57 5.34 6.89 -1.11
CA ARG A 57 4.40 7.49 -2.09
C ARG A 57 5.07 7.77 -3.44
N GLU A 58 6.36 8.10 -3.45
CA GLU A 58 7.14 8.26 -4.69
C GLU A 58 7.35 6.91 -5.38
N ARG A 59 7.54 5.83 -4.61
CA ARG A 59 7.60 4.46 -5.14
C ARG A 59 6.28 4.04 -5.79
N VAL A 60 5.15 4.30 -5.12
CA VAL A 60 3.82 4.06 -5.69
C VAL A 60 3.66 4.87 -6.98
N GLN A 61 3.95 6.17 -6.96
CA GLN A 61 3.83 7.02 -8.15
C GLN A 61 4.74 6.58 -9.30
N GLY A 62 5.98 6.15 -9.00
CA GLY A 62 6.93 5.66 -10.00
C GLY A 62 6.60 4.28 -10.55
N LEU A 63 5.77 3.50 -9.85
CA LEU A 63 5.28 2.20 -10.31
C LEU A 63 4.13 2.34 -11.31
N LEU A 64 3.27 3.34 -11.11
CA LEU A 64 2.05 3.56 -11.90
C LEU A 64 2.36 3.93 -13.36
N ASP A 65 1.42 3.62 -14.25
CA ASP A 65 1.46 4.12 -15.62
C ASP A 65 1.33 5.65 -15.66
N PRO A 66 2.05 6.36 -16.55
CA PRO A 66 1.98 7.81 -16.64
C PRO A 66 0.53 8.31 -16.82
N GLY A 67 0.10 9.20 -15.94
CA GLY A 67 -1.26 9.78 -15.95
C GLY A 67 -2.36 8.84 -15.44
N SER A 68 -2.05 7.62 -15.00
CA SER A 68 -3.03 6.73 -14.38
C SER A 68 -3.53 7.29 -13.05
N PRO A 69 -4.83 7.18 -12.74
CA PRO A 69 -5.32 7.43 -11.39
C PRO A 69 -4.79 6.39 -10.41
N PHE A 70 -4.82 6.76 -9.13
CA PHE A 70 -4.59 5.87 -7.99
C PHE A 70 -5.74 6.01 -6.99
N LEU A 71 -6.47 4.93 -6.76
CA LEU A 71 -7.52 4.86 -5.76
C LEU A 71 -6.91 4.41 -4.43
N GLU A 72 -6.51 5.35 -3.59
CA GLU A 72 -5.98 5.05 -2.26
C GLU A 72 -7.07 4.51 -1.33
N LEU A 73 -6.73 3.45 -0.58
CA LEU A 73 -7.60 2.77 0.36
C LEU A 73 -7.25 3.17 1.79
N SER A 74 -8.26 3.61 2.54
CA SER A 74 -8.16 3.91 3.98
C SER A 74 -6.98 4.82 4.34
N PRO A 75 -6.83 6.01 3.73
CA PRO A 75 -5.74 6.93 4.07
C PRO A 75 -5.80 7.39 5.54
N LEU A 76 -7.00 7.49 6.12
CA LEU A 76 -7.21 7.84 7.54
C LEU A 76 -6.98 6.69 8.53
N ALA A 77 -6.46 5.54 8.08
CA ALA A 77 -6.22 4.41 8.98
C ALA A 77 -5.30 4.81 10.15
N ALA A 78 -5.67 4.36 11.35
CA ALA A 78 -5.01 4.68 12.63
C ALA A 78 -5.00 6.17 13.04
N HIS A 79 -5.76 7.04 12.36
CA HIS A 79 -5.92 8.42 12.79
C HIS A 79 -6.61 8.50 14.18
N ASN A 80 -5.93 9.09 15.16
CA ASN A 80 -6.37 9.20 16.56
C ASN A 80 -6.72 7.86 17.24
N VAL A 81 -6.07 6.76 16.84
CA VAL A 81 -6.31 5.44 17.45
C VAL A 81 -5.27 5.08 18.52
N TYR A 82 -4.00 5.39 18.26
CA TYR A 82 -2.90 5.11 19.17
C TYR A 82 -2.39 6.41 19.81
N ASP A 83 -1.71 6.31 20.96
CA ASP A 83 -1.06 7.46 21.60
C ASP A 83 0.03 8.09 20.72
N ASP A 84 0.60 7.26 19.84
CA ASP A 84 1.54 7.66 18.81
C ASP A 84 0.82 8.00 17.50
N ASP A 85 1.33 9.01 16.77
CA ASP A 85 0.94 9.22 15.38
C ASP A 85 1.45 8.07 14.50
N VAL A 86 0.51 7.34 13.88
CA VAL A 86 0.80 6.28 12.88
C VAL A 86 0.04 6.60 11.58
N PRO A 87 0.47 7.62 10.81
CA PRO A 87 -0.24 8.05 9.60
C PRO A 87 -0.51 6.91 8.62
N ALA A 88 -1.74 6.83 8.12
CA ALA A 88 -2.20 5.78 7.22
C ALA A 88 -1.95 4.35 7.72
N ALA A 89 -1.79 4.16 9.05
CA ALA A 89 -1.34 2.95 9.71
C ALA A 89 0.04 2.44 9.22
N GLY A 90 0.92 3.33 8.76
CA GLY A 90 2.27 2.98 8.30
C GLY A 90 2.32 2.17 7.01
N ILE A 91 1.24 2.15 6.24
CA ILE A 91 1.14 1.41 4.98
C ILE A 91 0.22 2.14 4.00
N ILE A 92 0.68 2.31 2.76
CA ILE A 92 -0.09 2.86 1.66
C ILE A 92 -0.64 1.69 0.86
N THR A 93 -1.95 1.68 0.66
CA THR A 93 -2.63 0.62 -0.10
C THR A 93 -3.56 1.27 -1.11
N GLY A 94 -3.66 0.72 -2.30
CA GLY A 94 -4.59 1.24 -3.30
C GLY A 94 -4.61 0.46 -4.58
N ILE A 95 -5.46 0.88 -5.51
CA ILE A 95 -5.58 0.32 -6.84
C ILE A 95 -5.04 1.33 -7.84
N GLY A 96 -4.16 0.89 -8.73
CA GLY A 96 -3.68 1.72 -9.84
C GLY A 96 -3.29 0.88 -11.05
N ARG A 97 -3.06 1.53 -12.19
CA ARG A 97 -2.66 0.82 -13.41
C ARG A 97 -1.14 0.69 -13.48
N VAL A 98 -0.67 -0.52 -13.75
CA VAL A 98 0.73 -0.87 -13.93
C VAL A 98 0.82 -1.71 -15.19
N SER A 99 1.55 -1.25 -16.20
CA SER A 99 1.68 -1.93 -17.48
C SER A 99 0.32 -2.26 -18.12
N GLY A 100 -0.64 -1.35 -18.02
CA GLY A 100 -2.00 -1.48 -18.54
C GLY A 100 -2.98 -2.25 -17.65
N GLN A 101 -2.51 -2.95 -16.61
CA GLN A 101 -3.31 -3.80 -15.72
C GLN A 101 -3.64 -3.08 -14.41
N GLU A 102 -4.88 -3.18 -13.93
CA GLU A 102 -5.23 -2.72 -12.58
C GLU A 102 -4.64 -3.68 -11.54
N CYS A 103 -3.85 -3.16 -10.61
CA CYS A 103 -3.18 -3.91 -9.57
C CYS A 103 -3.49 -3.31 -8.20
N VAL A 104 -3.59 -4.17 -7.17
CA VAL A 104 -3.52 -3.73 -5.78
C VAL A 104 -2.05 -3.53 -5.42
N ILE A 105 -1.71 -2.33 -4.97
CA ILE A 105 -0.36 -1.97 -4.52
C ILE A 105 -0.41 -1.83 -3.00
N VAL A 106 0.56 -2.44 -2.32
CA VAL A 106 0.75 -2.37 -0.87
C VAL A 106 2.19 -1.94 -0.60
N ALA A 107 2.38 -0.74 -0.06
CA ALA A 107 3.70 -0.17 0.20
C ALA A 107 3.87 0.21 1.66
N ASN A 108 4.86 -0.38 2.35
CA ASN A 108 5.16 0.00 3.72
C ASN A 108 5.76 1.41 3.77
N ASP A 109 5.41 2.17 4.81
CA ASP A 109 6.05 3.45 5.10
C ASP A 109 7.10 3.30 6.20
N ALA A 110 8.36 3.06 5.78
CA ALA A 110 9.50 2.96 6.69
C ALA A 110 9.76 4.23 7.51
N THR A 111 9.20 5.38 7.12
CA THR A 111 9.30 6.63 7.89
C THR A 111 8.39 6.61 9.11
N VAL A 112 7.27 5.88 9.06
CA VAL A 112 6.30 5.74 10.15
C VAL A 112 6.72 4.59 11.06
N LYS A 113 7.28 4.91 12.24
CA LYS A 113 7.71 3.91 13.25
C LYS A 113 8.57 2.78 12.65
N GLY A 114 9.44 3.10 11.69
CA GLY A 114 10.31 2.13 11.02
C GLY A 114 9.57 1.14 10.11
N GLY A 115 8.34 1.45 9.69
CA GLY A 115 7.49 0.55 8.91
C GLY A 115 6.96 -0.64 9.73
N SER A 116 6.97 -0.55 11.06
CA SER A 116 6.49 -1.63 11.92
C SER A 116 4.98 -1.82 11.81
N TYR A 117 4.53 -3.08 11.87
CA TYR A 117 3.12 -3.42 11.81
C TYR A 117 2.45 -3.23 13.16
N TYR A 118 1.59 -2.22 13.23
CA TYR A 118 0.57 -2.08 14.27
C TYR A 118 -0.64 -2.97 13.96
N PRO A 119 -1.54 -3.20 14.93
CA PRO A 119 -2.78 -3.96 14.69
C PRO A 119 -3.55 -3.47 13.45
N LEU A 120 -3.69 -2.15 13.29
CA LEU A 120 -4.36 -1.56 12.13
C LEU A 120 -3.54 -1.63 10.83
N THR A 121 -2.22 -1.77 10.91
CA THR A 121 -1.38 -2.03 9.72
C THR A 121 -1.71 -3.41 9.17
N VAL A 122 -1.82 -4.42 10.04
CA VAL A 122 -2.23 -5.79 9.64
C VAL A 122 -3.63 -5.75 9.04
N LYS A 123 -4.59 -5.15 9.73
CA LYS A 123 -5.97 -5.04 9.26
C LYS A 123 -6.08 -4.35 7.90
N LYS A 124 -5.30 -3.28 7.68
CA LYS A 124 -5.26 -2.55 6.40
C LYS A 124 -4.62 -3.39 5.28
N HIS A 125 -3.52 -4.10 5.58
CA HIS A 125 -2.89 -5.00 4.62
C HIS A 125 -3.85 -6.13 4.22
N LEU A 126 -4.47 -6.80 5.18
CA LEU A 126 -5.45 -7.87 4.92
C LEU A 126 -6.64 -7.34 4.11
N ARG A 127 -7.15 -6.13 4.42
CA ARG A 127 -8.24 -5.53 3.65
C ARG A 127 -7.85 -5.29 2.19
N ALA A 128 -6.61 -4.87 1.92
CA ALA A 128 -6.12 -4.72 0.55
C ALA A 128 -6.09 -6.07 -0.19
N GLN A 129 -5.65 -7.14 0.48
CA GLN A 129 -5.69 -8.50 -0.10
C GLN A 129 -7.11 -9.01 -0.30
N THR A 130 -8.05 -8.70 0.61
CA THR A 130 -9.47 -9.03 0.41
C THR A 130 -10.00 -8.39 -0.87
N ILE A 131 -9.72 -7.09 -1.08
CA ILE A 131 -10.13 -6.37 -2.28
C ILE A 131 -9.47 -7.00 -3.53
N ALA A 132 -8.19 -7.35 -3.46
CA ALA A 132 -7.50 -8.03 -4.56
C ALA A 132 -8.17 -9.38 -4.92
N ALA A 133 -8.46 -10.19 -3.90
CA ALA A 133 -9.06 -11.52 -4.05
C ALA A 133 -10.50 -11.49 -4.56
N GLU A 134 -11.30 -10.51 -4.12
CA GLU A 134 -12.69 -10.31 -4.54
C GLU A 134 -12.78 -9.77 -5.98
N ASN A 135 -11.80 -8.97 -6.41
CA ASN A 135 -11.81 -8.30 -7.72
C ASN A 135 -10.82 -8.89 -8.74
N ASN A 136 -10.16 -10.02 -8.41
CA ASN A 136 -9.19 -10.71 -9.27
C ASN A 136 -8.02 -9.81 -9.74
N LEU A 137 -7.52 -8.96 -8.84
CA LEU A 137 -6.46 -7.98 -9.11
C LEU A 137 -5.09 -8.53 -8.69
N PRO A 138 -4.06 -8.51 -9.57
CA PRO A 138 -2.68 -8.81 -9.18
C PRO A 138 -2.22 -7.92 -8.01
N CYS A 139 -1.39 -8.49 -7.14
CA CYS A 139 -0.84 -7.81 -5.98
C CYS A 139 0.63 -7.43 -6.19
N ILE A 140 1.00 -6.21 -5.84
CA ILE A 140 2.38 -5.74 -5.81
C ILE A 140 2.72 -5.23 -4.41
N TYR A 141 3.66 -5.90 -3.75
CA TYR A 141 4.12 -5.58 -2.39
C TYR A 141 5.45 -4.83 -2.46
N LEU A 142 5.45 -3.54 -2.09
CA LEU A 142 6.67 -2.74 -1.93
C LEU A 142 7.10 -2.82 -0.45
N VAL A 143 7.93 -3.81 -0.16
CA VAL A 143 8.25 -4.25 1.20
C VAL A 143 9.40 -3.42 1.77
N ASP A 144 9.15 -2.81 2.93
CA ASP A 144 10.13 -2.00 3.66
C ASP A 144 9.69 -1.86 5.13
N SER A 145 9.79 -2.94 5.90
CA SER A 145 9.22 -3.05 7.24
C SER A 145 10.22 -3.58 8.27
N GLY A 146 10.32 -2.88 9.40
CA GLY A 146 11.11 -3.30 10.56
C GLY A 146 10.53 -4.46 11.38
N GLY A 147 9.39 -5.04 11.00
CA GLY A 147 8.74 -6.15 11.71
C GLY A 147 7.43 -5.75 12.41
N ALA A 148 7.04 -6.48 13.46
CA ALA A 148 5.81 -6.23 14.21
C ALA A 148 6.01 -5.19 15.33
N ASN A 149 4.95 -4.48 15.70
CA ASN A 149 4.92 -3.66 16.92
C ASN A 149 4.90 -4.56 18.15
N LEU A 150 6.09 -4.91 18.67
CA LEU A 150 6.24 -5.87 19.78
C LEU A 150 5.41 -5.55 21.04
N PRO A 151 5.23 -4.28 21.46
CA PRO A 151 4.38 -3.97 22.61
C PRO A 151 2.90 -4.38 22.44
N ARG A 152 2.43 -4.57 21.21
CA ARG A 152 1.05 -4.97 20.87
C ARG A 152 1.01 -6.29 20.10
N GLN A 153 1.99 -7.17 20.34
CA GLN A 153 2.16 -8.39 19.57
C GLN A 153 0.94 -9.34 19.63
N ASP A 154 0.19 -9.34 20.73
CA ASP A 154 -1.02 -10.14 20.95
C ASP A 154 -2.17 -9.70 20.04
N GLU A 155 -2.19 -8.43 19.62
CA GLU A 155 -3.12 -7.88 18.64
C GLU A 155 -2.58 -7.92 17.20
N VAL A 156 -1.37 -8.45 17.01
CA VAL A 156 -0.68 -8.48 15.70
C VAL A 156 -0.40 -9.89 15.23
N PHE A 157 -0.19 -10.87 16.12
CA PHE A 157 0.36 -12.19 15.78
C PHE A 157 -0.64 -13.36 15.86
N PRO A 158 -1.35 -13.62 16.97
CA PRO A 158 -1.87 -14.96 17.25
C PRO A 158 -3.17 -15.36 16.53
N ASP A 159 -4.06 -14.41 16.22
CA ASP A 159 -5.43 -14.73 15.81
C ASP A 159 -5.59 -14.95 14.30
N ARG A 160 -6.75 -15.48 13.88
CA ARG A 160 -7.06 -15.84 12.49
C ARG A 160 -6.82 -14.71 11.50
N GLU A 161 -7.15 -13.48 11.87
CA GLU A 161 -7.02 -12.30 11.01
C GLU A 161 -5.83 -11.41 11.44
N HIS A 162 -4.80 -12.03 12.01
CA HIS A 162 -3.53 -11.39 12.36
C HIS A 162 -2.45 -11.66 11.29
N PHE A 163 -1.18 -11.30 11.56
CA PHE A 163 -0.10 -11.18 10.59
C PHE A 163 0.05 -12.40 9.65
N GLY A 164 -0.07 -13.61 10.19
CA GLY A 164 0.05 -14.86 9.41
C GLY A 164 -1.00 -15.02 8.30
N ARG A 165 -2.14 -14.32 8.41
CA ARG A 165 -3.21 -14.33 7.41
C ARG A 165 -2.76 -13.72 6.08
N ILE A 166 -1.75 -12.84 6.10
CA ILE A 166 -1.14 -12.26 4.90
C ILE A 166 -0.63 -13.38 3.98
N PHE A 167 0.08 -14.35 4.54
CA PHE A 167 0.67 -15.46 3.80
C PHE A 167 -0.36 -16.47 3.33
N PHE A 168 -1.35 -16.75 4.19
CA PHE A 168 -2.51 -17.56 3.80
C PHE A 168 -3.20 -16.96 2.56
N ASN A 169 -3.43 -15.65 2.56
CA ASN A 169 -4.05 -14.96 1.43
C ASN A 169 -3.15 -14.98 0.19
N GLN A 170 -1.84 -14.72 0.33
CA GLN A 170 -0.89 -14.77 -0.79
C GLN A 170 -0.92 -16.14 -1.48
N ALA A 171 -0.76 -17.23 -0.72
CA ALA A 171 -0.78 -18.59 -1.26
C ALA A 171 -2.10 -18.93 -1.96
N ASN A 172 -3.25 -18.59 -1.34
CA ASN A 172 -4.56 -18.87 -1.94
C ASN A 172 -4.85 -17.99 -3.17
N MET A 173 -4.37 -16.75 -3.20
CA MET A 173 -4.47 -15.88 -4.38
C MET A 173 -3.61 -16.41 -5.52
N SER A 174 -2.35 -16.77 -5.26
CA SER A 174 -1.46 -17.41 -6.25
C SER A 174 -2.10 -18.69 -6.81
N ALA A 175 -2.63 -19.58 -5.96
CA ALA A 175 -3.33 -20.80 -6.39
C ALA A 175 -4.58 -20.54 -7.26
N ARG A 176 -5.20 -19.36 -7.14
CA ARG A 176 -6.33 -18.89 -7.97
C ARG A 176 -5.86 -18.14 -9.22
N ASN A 177 -4.57 -18.20 -9.54
CA ASN A 177 -3.95 -17.43 -10.60
C ASN A 177 -4.19 -15.92 -10.42
N ILE A 178 -4.03 -15.39 -9.21
CA ILE A 178 -3.95 -13.96 -8.92
C ILE A 178 -2.48 -13.67 -8.58
N PRO A 179 -1.70 -13.07 -9.50
CA PRO A 179 -0.26 -12.95 -9.33
C PRO A 179 0.16 -12.15 -8.10
N GLN A 180 1.18 -12.64 -7.40
CA GLN A 180 1.79 -12.05 -6.21
C GLN A 180 3.21 -11.60 -6.55
N ILE A 181 3.47 -10.29 -6.60
CA ILE A 181 4.79 -9.73 -6.92
C ILE A 181 5.31 -8.99 -5.69
N ALA A 182 6.55 -9.23 -5.29
CA ALA A 182 7.18 -8.54 -4.16
C ALA A 182 8.45 -7.81 -4.60
N ALA A 183 8.64 -6.58 -4.10
CA ALA A 183 9.86 -5.81 -4.23
C ALA A 183 10.36 -5.42 -2.84
N VAL A 184 11.47 -6.02 -2.41
CA VAL A 184 12.13 -5.75 -1.13
C VAL A 184 13.06 -4.55 -1.29
N MET A 185 12.60 -3.41 -0.78
CA MET A 185 13.24 -2.11 -0.93
C MET A 185 13.77 -1.59 0.42
N GLY A 186 14.06 -2.50 1.35
CA GLY A 186 14.59 -2.22 2.67
C GLY A 186 14.57 -3.46 3.56
N SER A 187 14.36 -3.26 4.87
CA SER A 187 14.34 -4.36 5.82
C SER A 187 13.11 -5.25 5.63
N CYS A 188 13.30 -6.56 5.75
CA CYS A 188 12.25 -7.58 5.71
C CYS A 188 12.58 -8.69 6.71
N THR A 189 12.15 -8.51 7.97
CA THR A 189 12.55 -9.37 9.09
C THR A 189 11.42 -10.25 9.62
N ALA A 190 11.77 -11.41 10.14
CA ALA A 190 10.90 -12.37 10.83
C ALA A 190 9.68 -12.75 9.98
N GLY A 191 8.46 -12.53 10.49
CA GLY A 191 7.25 -12.83 9.73
C GLY A 191 7.23 -12.13 8.36
N GLY A 192 7.74 -10.89 8.27
CA GLY A 192 7.74 -10.13 7.02
C GLY A 192 8.48 -10.84 5.88
N ALA A 193 9.48 -11.67 6.20
CA ALA A 193 10.29 -12.41 5.23
C ALA A 193 9.49 -13.37 4.35
N TYR A 194 8.30 -13.80 4.79
CA TYR A 194 7.42 -14.63 3.96
C TYR A 194 6.71 -13.87 2.85
N VAL A 195 6.59 -12.53 2.93
CA VAL A 195 5.98 -11.75 1.84
C VAL A 195 6.75 -11.93 0.52
N PRO A 196 8.08 -11.72 0.47
CA PRO A 196 8.85 -12.02 -0.73
C PRO A 196 9.06 -13.51 -0.97
N ALA A 197 9.25 -14.33 0.08
CA ALA A 197 9.50 -15.77 -0.10
C ALA A 197 8.28 -16.56 -0.63
N MET A 198 7.06 -16.01 -0.50
CA MET A 198 5.82 -16.60 -1.02
C MET A 198 5.22 -15.80 -2.18
N ALA A 199 5.97 -14.86 -2.75
CA ALA A 199 5.59 -14.19 -3.99
C ALA A 199 5.89 -15.11 -5.21
N ASP A 200 5.15 -14.93 -6.29
CA ASP A 200 5.39 -15.64 -7.56
C ASP A 200 6.64 -15.08 -8.27
N GLU A 201 6.89 -13.78 -8.14
CA GLU A 201 8.16 -13.13 -8.51
C GLU A 201 8.62 -12.18 -7.38
N SER A 202 9.87 -12.32 -6.96
CA SER A 202 10.51 -11.60 -5.86
C SER A 202 11.71 -10.78 -6.37
N ILE A 203 11.69 -9.48 -6.09
CA ILE A 203 12.72 -8.51 -6.48
C ILE A 203 13.39 -7.99 -5.21
N ILE A 204 14.71 -7.82 -5.20
CA ILE A 204 15.45 -7.27 -4.06
C ILE A 204 16.42 -6.17 -4.50
N VAL A 205 16.44 -5.04 -3.78
CA VAL A 205 17.37 -3.92 -4.06
C VAL A 205 18.73 -4.21 -3.43
N LYS A 206 19.79 -4.14 -4.23
CA LYS A 206 21.18 -4.33 -3.81
C LYS A 206 21.61 -3.32 -2.74
N ASP A 207 22.39 -3.78 -1.75
CA ASP A 207 22.99 -2.96 -0.69
C ASP A 207 21.92 -2.17 0.14
N GLN A 208 20.68 -2.65 0.14
CA GLN A 208 19.53 -1.95 0.75
C GLN A 208 18.45 -2.93 1.24
N GLY A 209 18.05 -3.86 0.37
CA GLY A 209 17.07 -4.90 0.66
C GLY A 209 17.70 -6.02 1.48
N THR A 210 17.02 -6.44 2.54
CA THR A 210 17.46 -7.57 3.38
C THR A 210 16.28 -8.44 3.76
N ILE A 211 16.45 -9.77 3.72
CA ILE A 211 15.42 -10.76 4.08
C ILE A 211 16.02 -11.73 5.10
N PHE A 212 15.38 -11.90 6.26
CA PHE A 212 15.80 -12.94 7.22
C PHE A 212 14.70 -13.26 8.22
N LEU A 213 14.64 -14.51 8.68
CA LEU A 213 13.73 -14.91 9.77
C LEU A 213 14.18 -14.37 11.13
N ALA A 214 15.48 -14.21 11.33
CA ALA A 214 16.07 -13.63 12.52
C ALA A 214 17.14 -12.64 12.09
N GLY A 215 16.98 -11.36 12.42
CA GLY A 215 17.98 -10.34 12.09
C GLY A 215 19.24 -10.44 12.95
N PRO A 216 20.31 -9.68 12.60
CA PRO A 216 21.58 -9.74 13.31
C PRO A 216 21.50 -9.61 14.84
N PRO A 217 20.64 -8.73 15.43
CA PRO A 217 20.50 -8.67 16.89
C PRO A 217 20.02 -9.98 17.51
N LEU A 218 19.11 -10.71 16.84
CA LEU A 218 18.56 -11.96 17.33
C LEU A 218 19.54 -13.13 17.13
N VAL A 219 20.24 -13.16 16.00
CA VAL A 219 21.31 -14.15 15.75
C VAL A 219 22.41 -14.03 16.81
N LYS A 220 22.86 -12.81 17.08
CA LYS A 220 23.85 -12.55 18.14
C LYS A 220 23.36 -12.98 19.52
N ALA A 221 22.10 -12.68 19.85
CA ALA A 221 21.52 -13.06 21.14
C ALA A 221 21.41 -14.58 21.30
N ALA A 222 21.09 -15.31 20.23
CA ALA A 222 20.86 -16.75 20.27
C ALA A 222 22.17 -17.58 20.19
N THR A 223 23.16 -17.11 19.45
CA THR A 223 24.36 -17.92 19.10
C THR A 223 25.69 -17.25 19.46
N GLY A 224 25.68 -15.95 19.75
CA GLY A 224 26.90 -15.15 19.89
C GLY A 224 27.54 -14.70 18.57
N GLU A 225 27.04 -15.19 17.42
CA GLU A 225 27.56 -14.82 16.10
C GLU A 225 27.34 -13.34 15.78
N VAL A 226 28.36 -12.70 15.23
CA VAL A 226 28.31 -11.29 14.80
C VAL A 226 28.43 -11.26 13.29
N VAL A 227 27.33 -10.90 12.64
CA VAL A 227 27.19 -10.84 11.18
C VAL A 227 26.45 -9.56 10.81
N THR A 228 26.78 -8.95 9.67
CA THR A 228 26.03 -7.78 9.19
C THR A 228 24.70 -8.18 8.55
N ALA A 229 23.79 -7.23 8.37
CA ALA A 229 22.51 -7.52 7.72
C ALA A 229 22.66 -7.95 6.26
N GLU A 230 23.65 -7.38 5.54
CA GLU A 230 23.95 -7.73 4.14
C GLU A 230 24.55 -9.13 4.02
N GLU A 231 25.48 -9.50 4.92
CA GLU A 231 26.07 -10.85 4.94
C GLU A 231 25.05 -11.92 5.34
N LEU A 232 24.12 -11.60 6.24
CA LEU A 232 23.13 -12.55 6.73
C LEU A 232 22.02 -12.84 5.72
N GLY A 233 21.54 -11.82 5.02
CA GLY A 233 20.35 -11.92 4.18
C GLY A 233 20.22 -10.76 3.20
N GLY A 234 21.34 -10.26 2.70
CA GLY A 234 21.38 -9.20 1.69
C GLY A 234 20.93 -9.66 0.31
N ALA A 235 21.00 -8.74 -0.63
CA ALA A 235 20.50 -8.95 -1.98
C ALA A 235 21.30 -10.02 -2.74
N ASP A 236 22.63 -9.99 -2.60
CA ASP A 236 23.50 -10.99 -3.25
C ASP A 236 23.28 -12.40 -2.65
N VAL A 237 23.03 -12.51 -1.33
CA VAL A 237 22.70 -13.79 -0.68
C VAL A 237 21.44 -14.41 -1.28
N HIS A 238 20.40 -13.60 -1.50
CA HIS A 238 19.11 -14.10 -1.97
C HIS A 238 19.01 -14.28 -3.48
N ALA A 239 19.66 -13.42 -4.27
CA ALA A 239 19.60 -13.49 -5.72
C ALA A 239 20.67 -14.40 -6.35
N ARG A 240 21.76 -14.75 -5.62
CA ARG A 240 22.86 -15.58 -6.17
C ARG A 240 23.03 -16.93 -5.50
N THR A 241 22.66 -17.05 -4.23
CA THR A 241 22.94 -18.26 -3.44
C THR A 241 21.68 -19.03 -3.08
N SER A 242 20.73 -18.39 -2.38
CA SER A 242 19.55 -19.10 -1.85
C SER A 242 18.37 -19.19 -2.81
N GLY A 243 18.23 -18.25 -3.75
CA GLY A 243 17.09 -18.21 -4.68
C GLY A 243 15.77 -17.71 -4.06
N VAL A 244 15.82 -17.04 -2.90
CA VAL A 244 14.62 -16.41 -2.29
C VAL A 244 14.18 -15.15 -3.05
N ALA A 245 15.09 -14.55 -3.83
CA ALA A 245 14.78 -13.46 -4.74
C ALA A 245 15.15 -13.86 -6.17
N ASP A 246 14.27 -13.57 -7.13
CA ASP A 246 14.42 -13.90 -8.54
C ASP A 246 15.17 -12.81 -9.31
N HIS A 247 15.02 -11.56 -8.86
CA HIS A 247 15.58 -10.39 -9.56
C HIS A 247 16.39 -9.49 -8.63
N LEU A 248 17.62 -9.14 -9.04
CA LEU A 248 18.48 -8.19 -8.36
C LEU A 248 18.34 -6.80 -8.97
N ALA A 249 17.82 -5.84 -8.21
CA ALA A 249 17.70 -4.44 -8.58
C ALA A 249 18.90 -3.62 -8.07
N ASN A 250 19.28 -2.56 -8.79
CA ASN A 250 20.43 -1.72 -8.43
C ASN A 250 20.05 -0.54 -7.52
N ASN A 251 18.77 -0.19 -7.51
CA ASN A 251 18.18 0.90 -6.72
C ASN A 251 16.65 0.78 -6.81
N ASP A 252 15.94 1.67 -6.11
CA ASP A 252 14.48 1.70 -6.08
C ASP A 252 13.87 1.83 -7.49
N HIS A 253 14.38 2.73 -8.34
CA HIS A 253 13.84 2.90 -9.71
C HIS A 253 13.97 1.62 -10.54
N HIS A 254 15.10 0.92 -10.46
CA HIS A 254 15.29 -0.36 -11.15
C HIS A 254 14.31 -1.43 -10.63
N ALA A 255 14.06 -1.49 -9.31
CA ALA A 255 13.09 -2.43 -8.74
C ALA A 255 11.66 -2.15 -9.22
N LEU A 256 11.26 -0.89 -9.34
CA LEU A 256 9.95 -0.51 -9.88
C LEU A 256 9.82 -0.90 -11.36
N ASP A 257 10.87 -0.70 -12.16
CA ASP A 257 10.88 -1.14 -13.56
C ASP A 257 10.75 -2.68 -13.68
N LEU A 258 11.48 -3.43 -12.85
CA LEU A 258 11.36 -4.90 -12.80
C LEU A 258 9.94 -5.35 -12.41
N ALA A 259 9.31 -4.69 -11.43
CA ALA A 259 7.93 -4.96 -11.05
C ALA A 259 6.96 -4.68 -12.20
N ARG A 260 7.16 -3.57 -12.94
CA ARG A 260 6.37 -3.25 -14.15
C ARG A 260 6.53 -4.32 -15.23
N ARG A 261 7.74 -4.85 -15.42
CA ARG A 261 8.03 -5.94 -16.38
C ARG A 261 7.40 -7.26 -15.97
N ALA A 262 7.39 -7.59 -14.67
CA ALA A 262 6.67 -8.75 -14.16
C ALA A 262 5.17 -8.64 -14.50
N VAL A 263 4.55 -7.49 -14.22
CA VAL A 263 3.13 -7.23 -14.56
C VAL A 263 2.86 -7.31 -16.07
N ALA A 264 3.76 -6.77 -16.90
CA ALA A 264 3.61 -6.80 -18.36
C ALA A 264 3.58 -8.22 -18.96
N ARG A 265 4.14 -9.21 -18.26
CA ARG A 265 4.25 -10.61 -18.73
C ARG A 265 3.18 -11.54 -18.15
N LEU A 266 2.22 -11.02 -17.39
CA LEU A 266 1.19 -11.86 -16.74
C LEU A 266 0.26 -12.57 -17.74
N ASN A 267 0.25 -12.17 -19.01
CA ASN A 267 -0.65 -12.72 -20.03
C ASN A 267 -2.13 -12.73 -19.57
N ARG A 268 -2.55 -11.61 -18.97
CA ARG A 268 -3.90 -11.42 -18.44
C ARG A 268 -4.68 -10.48 -19.32
N THR A 269 -5.97 -10.77 -19.47
CA THR A 269 -6.93 -9.86 -20.06
C THR A 269 -8.09 -9.73 -19.09
N LYS A 270 -8.43 -8.49 -18.72
CA LYS A 270 -9.60 -8.24 -17.87
C LYS A 270 -10.85 -8.65 -18.65
N PRO A 271 -11.70 -9.55 -18.12
CA PRO A 271 -12.97 -9.82 -18.76
C PRO A 271 -13.82 -8.55 -18.71
N VAL A 272 -14.29 -8.09 -19.87
CA VAL A 272 -15.28 -7.03 -19.96
C VAL A 272 -16.65 -7.68 -19.80
N ASN A 273 -17.30 -7.41 -18.67
CA ASN A 273 -18.64 -7.92 -18.40
C ASN A 273 -19.68 -6.89 -18.84
N GLY A 274 -20.54 -7.27 -19.79
CA GLY A 274 -21.64 -6.45 -20.29
C GLY A 274 -21.26 -5.58 -21.50
N GLU A 275 -22.27 -4.93 -22.05
CA GLU A 275 -22.12 -3.99 -23.17
C GLU A 275 -21.74 -2.61 -22.62
N LEU A 276 -20.46 -2.27 -22.73
CA LEU A 276 -19.99 -0.92 -22.40
C LEU A 276 -20.49 0.06 -23.46
N MET A 277 -21.14 1.14 -23.01
CA MET A 277 -21.51 2.28 -23.85
C MET A 277 -20.48 3.39 -23.71
N GLU A 278 -20.48 4.33 -24.66
CA GLU A 278 -19.69 5.55 -24.57
C GLU A 278 -20.05 6.32 -23.29
N ALA A 279 -19.03 6.75 -22.54
CA ALA A 279 -19.22 7.53 -21.33
C ALA A 279 -19.72 8.93 -21.69
N ILE A 280 -20.83 9.35 -21.07
CA ILE A 280 -21.42 10.68 -21.24
C ILE A 280 -21.43 11.36 -19.88
N GLU A 281 -20.94 12.59 -19.82
CA GLU A 281 -20.93 13.38 -18.59
C GLU A 281 -22.36 13.63 -18.07
N PRO A 282 -22.57 13.70 -16.73
CA PRO A 282 -23.84 14.10 -16.15
C PRO A 282 -24.28 15.50 -16.61
N LEU A 283 -25.60 15.73 -16.66
CA LEU A 283 -26.17 17.03 -17.05
C LEU A 283 -25.96 18.15 -16.01
N TYR A 284 -25.52 17.80 -14.80
CA TYR A 284 -25.33 18.71 -13.67
C TYR A 284 -23.89 18.59 -13.17
N LYS A 285 -23.32 19.68 -12.67
CA LYS A 285 -21.92 19.67 -12.21
C LYS A 285 -21.79 18.79 -10.96
N SER A 286 -20.74 17.98 -10.88
CA SER A 286 -20.51 17.11 -9.72
C SER A 286 -20.39 17.89 -8.41
N GLU A 287 -19.87 19.13 -8.46
CA GLU A 287 -19.77 20.06 -7.32
C GLU A 287 -21.12 20.43 -6.72
N GLU A 288 -22.22 20.31 -7.47
CA GLU A 288 -23.57 20.59 -6.96
C GLU A 288 -23.97 19.61 -5.85
N ILE A 289 -23.32 18.45 -5.74
CA ILE A 289 -23.57 17.47 -4.68
C ILE A 289 -23.39 18.06 -3.28
N TYR A 290 -22.55 19.09 -3.13
CA TYR A 290 -22.34 19.76 -1.86
C TYR A 290 -23.59 20.48 -1.34
N GLY A 291 -24.39 21.05 -2.23
CA GLY A 291 -25.62 21.75 -1.86
C GLY A 291 -26.87 20.86 -1.86
N VAL A 292 -26.76 19.62 -2.36
CA VAL A 292 -27.85 18.63 -2.39
C VAL A 292 -28.14 18.07 -1.01
N ILE A 293 -27.12 17.82 -0.20
CA ILE A 293 -27.26 17.19 1.11
C ILE A 293 -27.67 18.24 2.15
N PRO A 294 -28.82 18.09 2.84
CA PRO A 294 -29.25 19.03 3.86
C PRO A 294 -28.21 19.22 4.96
N ALA A 295 -28.02 20.47 5.37
CA ALA A 295 -27.13 20.81 6.47
C ALA A 295 -27.67 20.27 7.81
N ASP A 296 -28.98 20.23 8.01
CA ASP A 296 -29.56 19.58 9.18
C ASP A 296 -29.56 18.06 8.97
N SER A 297 -29.06 17.33 9.97
CA SER A 297 -29.02 15.88 9.98
C SER A 297 -30.28 15.23 10.57
N ARG A 298 -31.26 16.04 10.98
CA ARG A 298 -32.56 15.59 11.53
C ARG A 298 -33.59 15.42 10.43
#